data_AF-A0AAD5MVR5-F1
#
_entry.id   AF-A0AAD5MVR5-F1
#
_cell.length_a   1.000
_cell.length_b   1.000
_cell.length_c   1.000
_cell.angle_alpha   90.00
_cell.angle_beta   90.00
_cell.angle_gamma   90.00
#
_symmetry.space_group_name_H-M   'P 1'
#
loop_
_entity.id
_entity.type
_entity.pdbx_description
1 polymer ?
#
loop_
_entity_poly.entity_id
_entity_poly.type
_entity_poly.pdbx_seq_one_letter_code
_entity_poly.pdbx_strand_id
1 'polypeptide(L)'
;MDRGEERIVQIHDADFAPQQSIILYETLQALEMARNSGKIRYIGLTGYELRKLASIIDCSTVKIDVVLTYCHGSMNDNSLGNFTYLLQKENIGVLNGSPLSMGLLTERGPPPWHPAANFIKEACLAATHYCMSKNISISKLALAYAFEVPGTVSCVVGMDSVQQVRDNIALATDTPTLTDVEQRVRDRIMRRYFDRLENAGWGGVDVVAYWKRLKKLGLTALATHKHSSVESLASTLNGLSMQLSLSNSDSRTTKTRHL
;
A
#
# COMPACT_ATOMS: atom_id res chain seq x y z
N MET A 1 -5.96 6.68 -35.77
CA MET A 1 -6.69 6.72 -34.48
C MET A 1 -5.70 6.30 -33.42
N ASP A 2 -5.17 7.27 -32.69
CA ASP A 2 -4.30 7.00 -31.56
C ASP A 2 -5.13 6.23 -30.53
N ARG A 3 -4.69 5.03 -30.15
CA ARG A 3 -5.30 4.32 -29.02
C ARG A 3 -4.86 5.12 -27.80
N GLY A 4 -5.64 6.14 -27.44
CA GLY A 4 -5.43 6.93 -26.24
C GLY A 4 -5.52 6.00 -25.04
N GLU A 5 -4.40 5.37 -24.69
CA GLU A 5 -4.30 4.49 -23.54
C GLU A 5 -4.66 5.31 -22.30
N GLU A 6 -5.71 4.91 -21.60
CA GLU A 6 -6.13 5.51 -20.35
C GLU A 6 -5.06 5.18 -19.29
N ARG A 7 -4.02 6.00 -19.24
CA ARG A 7 -2.87 5.78 -18.34
C ARG A 7 -3.14 6.41 -16.99
N ILE A 8 -3.21 5.56 -15.97
CA ILE A 8 -3.15 5.95 -14.57
C ILE A 8 -1.70 5.83 -14.07
N VAL A 9 -1.21 6.85 -13.36
CA VAL A 9 0.06 6.78 -12.62
C VAL A 9 -0.22 7.00 -11.15
N GLN A 10 0.26 6.07 -10.32
CA GLN A 10 0.07 6.09 -8.88
C GLN A 10 1.39 6.33 -8.16
N ILE A 11 1.40 7.25 -7.20
CA ILE A 11 2.52 7.46 -6.29
C ILE A 11 2.53 6.29 -5.32
N HIS A 12 3.55 5.43 -5.44
CA HIS A 12 3.68 4.23 -4.64
C HIS A 12 4.17 4.54 -3.22
N ASP A 13 3.60 3.91 -2.20
CA ASP A 13 3.97 4.09 -0.78
C ASP A 13 3.95 5.58 -0.35
N ALA A 14 2.93 6.34 -0.76
CA ALA A 14 2.84 7.79 -0.52
C ALA A 14 2.87 8.14 0.98
N ASP A 15 2.46 7.20 1.84
CA ASP A 15 2.47 7.29 3.30
C ASP A 15 3.85 7.06 3.96
N PHE A 16 4.85 6.63 3.17
CA PHE A 16 6.25 6.48 3.59
C PHE A 16 7.15 7.65 3.20
N ALA A 17 6.61 8.65 2.49
CA ALA A 17 7.38 9.84 2.16
C ALA A 17 7.92 10.50 3.45
N PRO A 18 9.21 10.87 3.51
CA PRO A 18 9.82 11.39 4.73
C PRO A 18 9.23 12.76 5.12
N GLN A 19 8.79 13.53 4.13
CA GLN A 19 8.01 14.75 4.31
C GLN A 19 6.84 14.78 3.33
N GLN A 20 5.65 15.10 3.85
CA GLN A 20 4.44 15.24 3.04
C GLN A 20 4.58 16.32 1.96
N SER A 21 5.41 17.36 2.20
CA SER A 21 5.67 18.45 1.25
C SER A 21 6.26 17.97 -0.08
N ILE A 22 7.08 16.92 -0.09
CA ILE A 22 7.65 16.35 -1.32
C ILE A 22 6.55 15.77 -2.21
N ILE A 23 5.54 15.14 -1.59
CA ILE A 23 4.39 14.62 -2.34
C ILE A 23 3.56 15.78 -2.89
N LEU A 24 3.22 16.76 -2.04
CA LEU A 24 2.32 17.87 -2.39
C LEU A 24 2.89 18.84 -3.43
N TYR A 25 4.14 19.27 -3.24
CA TYR A 25 4.71 20.41 -3.97
C TYR A 25 5.70 20.02 -5.06
N GLU A 26 6.15 18.77 -5.10
CA GLU A 26 7.04 18.28 -6.16
C GLU A 26 6.37 17.17 -6.97
N THR A 27 6.01 16.07 -6.32
CA THR A 27 5.58 14.85 -7.01
C THR A 27 4.23 15.04 -7.70
N LEU A 28 3.23 15.53 -6.97
CA LEU A 28 1.90 15.78 -7.53
C LEU A 28 1.93 16.87 -8.60
N GLN A 29 2.73 17.91 -8.43
CA GLN A 29 2.90 18.98 -9.43
C GLN A 29 3.52 18.42 -10.73
N ALA A 30 4.52 17.56 -10.63
CA ALA A 30 5.12 16.91 -11.78
C ALA A 30 4.12 15.99 -12.52
N LEU A 31 3.29 15.24 -11.77
CA LEU A 31 2.24 14.42 -12.37
C LEU A 31 1.14 15.27 -13.01
N GLU A 32 0.80 16.44 -12.45
CA GLU A 32 -0.11 17.37 -13.09
C GLU A 32 0.43 17.90 -14.41
N MET A 33 1.72 18.25 -14.49
CA MET A 33 2.37 18.61 -15.75
C MET A 33 2.35 17.46 -16.77
N ALA A 34 2.55 16.22 -16.32
CA ALA A 34 2.44 15.04 -17.17
C ALA A 34 1.00 14.84 -17.68
N ARG A 35 -0.02 15.11 -16.85
CA ARG A 35 -1.43 15.07 -17.23
C ARG A 35 -1.76 16.15 -18.25
N ASN A 36 -1.33 17.39 -18.00
CA ASN A 36 -1.56 18.53 -18.88
C ASN A 36 -0.86 18.39 -20.24
N SER A 37 0.24 17.64 -20.30
CA SER A 37 0.91 17.29 -21.57
C SER A 37 0.34 16.04 -22.26
N GLY A 38 -0.76 15.47 -21.75
CA GLY A 38 -1.45 14.33 -22.35
C GLY A 38 -0.74 12.98 -22.16
N LYS A 39 0.31 12.90 -21.34
CA LYS A 39 1.08 11.65 -21.13
C LYS A 39 0.36 10.66 -20.21
N ILE A 40 -0.42 11.20 -19.28
CA ILE A 40 -1.23 10.43 -18.33
C ILE A 40 -2.62 11.05 -18.27
N ARG A 41 -3.62 10.27 -17.84
CA ARG A 41 -5.00 10.72 -17.70
C ARG A 41 -5.43 10.84 -16.24
N TYR A 42 -4.99 9.91 -15.40
CA TYR A 42 -5.39 9.83 -14.00
C TYR A 42 -4.17 9.79 -13.08
N ILE A 43 -4.29 10.49 -11.94
CA ILE A 43 -3.29 10.51 -10.87
C ILE A 43 -3.85 9.73 -9.69
N GLY A 44 -3.05 8.86 -9.09
CA GLY A 44 -3.46 8.16 -7.87
C GLY A 44 -2.41 8.10 -6.78
N LEU A 45 -2.85 7.66 -5.61
CA LEU A 45 -1.99 7.36 -4.48
C LEU A 45 -2.11 5.89 -4.12
N THR A 46 -0.99 5.27 -3.73
CA THR A 46 -1.03 4.01 -2.99
C THR A 46 -0.43 4.17 -1.61
N GLY A 47 -0.96 3.44 -0.64
CA GLY A 47 -0.40 3.43 0.72
C GLY A 47 -1.19 2.59 1.70
N TYR A 48 -0.58 2.33 2.84
CA TYR A 48 -1.20 1.59 3.93
C TYR A 48 -1.96 2.54 4.86
N GLU A 49 -1.30 3.58 5.36
CA GLU A 49 -1.83 4.47 6.39
C GLU A 49 -2.96 5.38 5.88
N LEU A 50 -4.21 4.94 6.05
CA LEU A 50 -5.41 5.66 5.60
C LEU A 50 -5.45 7.13 6.02
N ARG A 51 -5.06 7.44 7.26
CA ARG A 51 -5.02 8.83 7.76
C ARG A 51 -4.00 9.70 7.03
N LYS A 52 -2.83 9.14 6.68
CA LYS A 52 -1.82 9.89 5.92
C LYS A 52 -2.27 10.12 4.49
N LEU A 53 -2.89 9.12 3.86
CA LEU A 53 -3.47 9.28 2.52
C LEU A 53 -4.56 10.36 2.51
N ALA A 54 -5.47 10.33 3.48
CA ALA A 54 -6.50 11.36 3.64
C ALA A 54 -5.91 12.77 3.84
N SER A 55 -4.85 12.89 4.66
CA SER A 55 -4.12 14.16 4.84
C SER A 55 -3.49 14.67 3.55
N ILE A 56 -2.91 13.79 2.72
CA ILE A 56 -2.35 14.20 1.42
C ILE A 56 -3.46 14.72 0.50
N ILE A 57 -4.60 14.04 0.47
CA ILE A 57 -5.75 14.41 -0.36
C ILE A 57 -6.31 15.77 0.05
N ASP A 58 -6.56 15.98 1.34
CA ASP A 58 -7.11 17.22 1.88
C ASP A 58 -6.19 18.44 1.63
N CYS A 59 -4.88 18.23 1.70
CA CYS A 59 -3.89 19.28 1.48
C CYS A 59 -3.49 19.48 0.00
N SER A 60 -3.95 18.63 -0.92
CA SER A 60 -3.49 18.68 -2.31
C SER A 60 -4.24 19.73 -3.13
N THR A 61 -3.49 20.58 -3.84
CA THR A 61 -4.07 21.44 -4.88
C THR A 61 -4.28 20.70 -6.21
N VAL A 62 -3.59 19.56 -6.39
CA VAL A 62 -3.69 18.71 -7.58
C VAL A 62 -4.79 17.69 -7.36
N LYS A 63 -5.72 17.59 -8.31
CA LYS A 63 -6.76 16.56 -8.28
C LYS A 63 -6.13 15.16 -8.32
N ILE A 64 -6.43 14.38 -7.29
CA ILE A 64 -6.18 12.94 -7.20
C ILE A 64 -7.46 12.22 -7.63
N ASP A 65 -7.34 11.24 -8.52
CA ASP A 65 -8.49 10.56 -9.11
C ASP A 65 -8.75 9.19 -8.47
N VAL A 66 -7.71 8.52 -7.96
CA VAL A 66 -7.80 7.15 -7.43
C VAL A 66 -6.90 6.96 -6.21
N VAL A 67 -7.39 6.19 -5.23
CA VAL A 67 -6.59 5.72 -4.09
C VAL A 67 -6.63 4.20 -4.05
N LEU A 68 -5.46 3.58 -4.02
CA LEU A 68 -5.29 2.16 -3.69
C LEU A 68 -4.73 2.01 -2.28
N THR A 69 -5.55 1.48 -1.39
CA THR A 69 -5.11 1.05 -0.07
C THR A 69 -5.20 -0.46 0.04
N TYR A 70 -4.53 -1.06 1.01
CA TYR A 70 -4.46 -2.50 1.11
C TYR A 70 -4.66 -3.00 2.54
N CYS A 71 -5.26 -4.19 2.67
CA CYS A 71 -5.58 -4.90 3.92
C CYS A 71 -6.62 -4.24 4.84
N HIS A 72 -7.10 -3.02 4.56
CA HIS A 72 -8.10 -2.31 5.38
C HIS A 72 -9.56 -2.53 4.94
N GLY A 73 -9.79 -3.21 3.82
CA GLY A 73 -11.09 -3.71 3.37
C GLY A 73 -11.15 -5.24 3.46
N SER A 74 -10.72 -5.79 4.59
CA SER A 74 -10.62 -7.24 4.84
C SER A 74 -11.42 -7.65 6.08
N MET A 75 -11.60 -8.95 6.33
CA MET A 75 -12.37 -9.42 7.49
C MET A 75 -11.69 -9.08 8.83
N ASN A 76 -10.36 -9.07 8.90
CA ASN A 76 -9.61 -8.76 10.13
C ASN A 76 -9.40 -7.26 10.36
N ASP A 77 -9.63 -6.43 9.33
CA ASP A 77 -9.53 -4.98 9.40
C ASP A 77 -10.45 -4.36 8.33
N ASN A 78 -11.50 -3.69 8.80
CA ASN A 78 -12.52 -3.03 7.99
C ASN A 78 -12.45 -1.50 8.08
N SER A 79 -11.33 -0.95 8.56
CA SER A 79 -11.15 0.49 8.77
C SER A 79 -11.30 1.34 7.51
N LEU A 80 -11.17 0.76 6.31
CA LEU A 80 -11.45 1.44 5.04
C LEU A 80 -12.86 2.04 4.99
N GLY A 81 -13.85 1.37 5.61
CA GLY A 81 -15.23 1.85 5.67
C GLY A 81 -15.38 3.23 6.31
N ASN A 82 -14.45 3.63 7.18
CA ASN A 82 -14.44 4.97 7.80
C ASN A 82 -13.97 6.08 6.86
N PHE A 83 -13.36 5.74 5.72
CA PHE A 83 -12.77 6.68 4.78
C PHE A 83 -13.51 6.74 3.44
N THR A 84 -14.29 5.70 3.09
CA THR A 84 -14.92 5.63 1.77
C THR A 84 -15.85 6.80 1.49
N TYR A 85 -16.65 7.25 2.47
CA TYR A 85 -17.51 8.43 2.31
C TYR A 85 -16.72 9.70 1.96
N LEU A 86 -15.61 9.97 2.68
CA LEU A 86 -14.77 11.14 2.43
C LEU A 86 -14.14 11.07 1.03
N LEU A 87 -13.61 9.92 0.64
CA LEU A 87 -12.98 9.73 -0.66
C LEU A 87 -13.99 9.88 -1.80
N GLN A 88 -15.20 9.33 -1.64
CA GLN A 88 -16.27 9.47 -2.63
C GLN A 88 -16.75 10.91 -2.78
N LYS A 89 -16.83 11.68 -1.68
CA LYS A 89 -17.19 13.10 -1.71
C LYS A 89 -16.19 13.91 -2.55
N GLU A 90 -14.91 13.56 -2.48
CA GLU A 90 -13.85 14.15 -3.31
C GLU A 90 -13.79 13.58 -4.75
N ASN A 91 -14.77 12.74 -5.12
CA ASN A 91 -14.84 12.06 -6.43
C ASN A 91 -13.59 11.20 -6.72
N ILE A 92 -13.10 10.51 -5.69
CA ILE A 92 -11.95 9.61 -5.75
C ILE A 92 -12.42 8.16 -5.83
N GLY A 93 -11.93 7.43 -6.84
CA GLY A 93 -12.13 5.98 -6.93
C GLY A 93 -11.30 5.24 -5.89
N VAL A 94 -11.91 4.34 -5.11
CA VAL A 94 -11.23 3.59 -4.05
C VAL A 94 -10.98 2.15 -4.48
N LEU A 95 -9.71 1.74 -4.54
CA LEU A 95 -9.29 0.37 -4.83
C LEU A 95 -8.90 -0.34 -3.52
N ASN A 96 -9.56 -1.48 -3.24
CA ASN A 96 -9.26 -2.32 -2.09
C ASN A 96 -8.24 -3.40 -2.47
N GLY A 97 -6.99 -3.24 -2.06
CA GLY A 97 -5.89 -4.16 -2.30
C GLY A 97 -5.69 -5.20 -1.21
N SER A 98 -5.05 -6.31 -1.57
CA SER A 98 -4.66 -7.38 -0.64
C SER A 98 -5.79 -7.84 0.30
N PRO A 99 -6.95 -8.25 -0.23
CA PRO A 99 -8.12 -8.63 0.58
C PRO A 99 -7.90 -9.85 1.48
N LEU A 100 -6.87 -10.66 1.18
CA LEU A 100 -6.43 -11.80 1.99
C LEU A 100 -5.44 -11.41 3.09
N SER A 101 -5.30 -10.11 3.37
CA SER A 101 -4.40 -9.55 4.37
C SER A 101 -2.99 -10.12 4.27
N MET A 102 -2.44 -10.08 3.04
CA MET A 102 -1.09 -10.55 2.71
C MET A 102 -0.81 -11.99 3.16
N GLY A 103 -1.83 -12.86 3.12
CA GLY A 103 -1.75 -14.28 3.45
C GLY A 103 -2.31 -14.64 4.82
N LEU A 104 -2.63 -13.67 5.67
CA LEU A 104 -3.25 -13.93 6.99
C LEU A 104 -4.57 -14.69 6.87
N LEU A 105 -5.38 -14.34 5.88
CA LEU A 105 -6.69 -14.95 5.64
C LEU A 105 -6.61 -16.05 4.57
N THR A 106 -5.61 -16.92 4.69
CA THR A 106 -5.45 -18.09 3.81
C THR A 106 -5.19 -19.35 4.62
N GLU A 107 -5.46 -20.51 4.02
CA GLU A 107 -5.20 -21.81 4.62
C GLU A 107 -3.70 -22.05 4.85
N ARG A 108 -2.85 -21.47 4.00
CA ARG A 108 -1.38 -21.53 4.13
C ARG A 108 -0.85 -20.65 5.27
N GLY A 109 -1.59 -19.59 5.60
CA GLY A 109 -1.15 -18.57 6.56
C GLY A 109 -0.14 -17.57 5.99
N PRO A 110 0.24 -16.57 6.80
CA PRO A 110 1.07 -15.47 6.35
C PRO A 110 2.54 -15.91 6.12
N PRO A 111 3.27 -15.24 5.23
CA PRO A 111 4.70 -15.46 5.08
C PRO A 111 5.48 -15.02 6.33
N PRO A 112 6.71 -15.53 6.56
CA PRO A 112 7.47 -15.23 7.77
C PRO A 112 7.81 -13.74 7.97
N TRP A 113 7.85 -12.98 6.87
CA TRP A 113 8.14 -11.55 6.89
C TRP A 113 6.94 -10.68 7.30
N HIS A 114 5.73 -11.23 7.41
CA HIS A 114 4.51 -10.45 7.64
C HIS A 114 4.61 -9.50 8.85
N PRO A 115 4.28 -8.19 8.69
CA PRO A 115 4.51 -7.16 9.71
C PRO A 115 3.58 -7.24 10.92
N ALA A 116 2.37 -7.80 10.76
CA ALA A 116 1.39 -7.96 11.85
C ALA A 116 1.98 -8.52 13.15
N ALA A 117 1.49 -7.98 14.26
CA ALA A 117 1.76 -8.49 15.60
C ALA A 117 1.21 -9.92 15.77
N ASN A 118 1.76 -10.65 16.74
CA ASN A 118 1.41 -12.05 16.95
C ASN A 118 -0.07 -12.25 17.28
N PHE A 119 -0.69 -11.37 18.07
CA PHE A 119 -2.10 -11.51 18.41
C PHE A 119 -3.03 -11.43 17.18
N ILE A 120 -2.69 -10.62 16.16
CA ILE A 120 -3.42 -10.56 14.89
C ILE A 120 -3.24 -11.88 14.13
N LYS A 121 -1.99 -12.37 14.05
CA LYS A 121 -1.66 -13.65 13.40
C LYS A 121 -2.38 -14.82 14.05
N GLU A 122 -2.40 -14.87 15.37
CA GLU A 122 -3.07 -15.90 16.18
C GLU A 122 -4.59 -15.86 15.99
N ALA A 123 -5.19 -14.68 15.97
CA ALA A 123 -6.63 -14.54 15.70
C ALA A 123 -7.00 -15.03 14.29
N CYS A 124 -6.22 -14.65 13.27
CA CYS A 124 -6.42 -15.13 11.90
C CYS A 124 -6.24 -16.65 11.82
N LEU A 125 -5.20 -17.20 12.43
CA LEU A 125 -4.97 -18.66 12.47
C LEU A 125 -6.12 -19.41 13.16
N ALA A 126 -6.61 -18.90 14.29
CA ALA A 126 -7.73 -19.50 15.01
C ALA A 126 -9.03 -19.47 14.20
N ALA A 127 -9.29 -18.37 13.47
CA ALA A 127 -10.40 -18.27 12.53
C ALA A 127 -10.24 -19.28 11.37
N THR A 128 -9.05 -19.40 10.79
CA THR A 128 -8.73 -20.38 9.74
C THR A 128 -9.01 -21.80 10.21
N HIS A 129 -8.53 -22.18 11.40
CA HIS A 129 -8.77 -23.50 11.99
C HIS A 129 -10.27 -23.76 12.20
N TYR A 130 -11.02 -22.74 12.63
CA TYR A 130 -12.47 -22.87 12.77
C TYR A 130 -13.16 -23.14 11.42
N CYS A 131 -12.82 -22.39 10.37
CA CYS A 131 -13.34 -22.60 9.02
C CYS A 131 -13.00 -24.00 8.49
N MET A 132 -11.75 -24.44 8.66
CA MET A 132 -11.31 -25.80 8.28
C MET A 132 -12.10 -26.89 9.01
N SER A 133 -12.41 -26.72 10.29
CA SER A 133 -13.27 -27.66 11.05
C SER A 133 -14.70 -27.78 10.51
N LYS A 134 -15.12 -26.83 9.66
CA LYS A 134 -16.41 -26.80 8.96
C LYS A 134 -16.28 -27.12 7.47
N ASN A 135 -15.10 -27.52 7.01
CA ASN A 135 -14.79 -27.75 5.59
C ASN A 135 -15.10 -26.53 4.71
N ILE A 136 -14.85 -25.33 5.24
CA ILE A 136 -15.06 -24.05 4.55
C ILE A 136 -13.72 -23.32 4.43
N SER A 137 -13.46 -22.74 3.26
CA SER A 137 -12.25 -21.96 3.01
C SER A 137 -12.37 -20.57 3.63
N ILE A 138 -11.37 -20.16 4.42
CA ILE A 138 -11.31 -18.78 4.93
C ILE A 138 -11.01 -17.79 3.80
N SER A 139 -10.20 -18.20 2.81
CA SER A 139 -9.88 -17.39 1.64
C SER A 139 -11.14 -17.00 0.86
N LYS A 140 -12.05 -17.96 0.66
CA LYS A 140 -13.36 -17.71 0.01
C LYS A 140 -14.19 -16.68 0.79
N LEU A 141 -14.30 -16.84 2.12
CA LEU A 141 -15.06 -15.90 2.95
C LEU A 141 -14.45 -14.50 2.95
N ALA A 142 -13.12 -14.41 2.97
CA ALA A 142 -12.37 -13.16 2.94
C ALA A 142 -12.58 -12.38 1.63
N LEU A 143 -12.50 -13.08 0.49
CA LEU A 143 -12.72 -12.48 -0.82
C LEU A 143 -14.17 -12.04 -1.00
N ALA A 144 -15.14 -12.89 -0.63
CA ALA A 144 -16.55 -12.54 -0.67
C ALA A 144 -16.85 -11.27 0.15
N TYR A 145 -16.27 -11.15 1.35
CA TYR A 145 -16.35 -9.92 2.15
C TYR A 145 -15.73 -8.72 1.43
N ALA A 146 -14.53 -8.88 0.86
CA ALA A 146 -13.78 -7.79 0.25
C ALA A 146 -14.43 -7.24 -1.03
N PHE A 147 -15.17 -8.07 -1.78
CA PHE A 147 -15.93 -7.65 -2.95
C PHE A 147 -17.17 -6.83 -2.60
N GLU A 148 -17.68 -6.98 -1.37
CA GLU A 148 -18.88 -6.30 -0.87
C GLU A 148 -18.56 -4.99 -0.11
N VAL A 149 -17.29 -4.58 -0.01
CA VAL A 149 -16.89 -3.39 0.78
C VAL A 149 -17.51 -2.12 0.17
N PRO A 150 -18.44 -1.46 0.89
CA PRO A 150 -19.16 -0.30 0.35
C PRO A 150 -18.23 0.86 0.02
N GLY A 151 -18.46 1.47 -1.14
CA GLY A 151 -17.72 2.64 -1.60
C GLY A 151 -16.34 2.36 -2.20
N THR A 152 -16.01 1.09 -2.43
CA THR A 152 -14.90 0.68 -3.29
C THR A 152 -15.37 0.49 -4.72
N VAL A 153 -14.53 0.84 -5.70
CA VAL A 153 -14.85 0.67 -7.14
C VAL A 153 -14.29 -0.62 -7.71
N SER A 154 -13.30 -1.20 -7.06
CA SER A 154 -12.70 -2.48 -7.44
C SER A 154 -11.88 -3.06 -6.29
N CYS A 155 -11.69 -4.37 -6.32
CA CYS A 155 -10.83 -5.11 -5.39
C CYS A 155 -9.67 -5.75 -6.16
N VAL A 156 -8.43 -5.48 -5.73
CA VAL A 156 -7.22 -5.98 -6.37
C VAL A 156 -6.72 -7.21 -5.62
N VAL A 157 -6.91 -8.38 -6.24
CA VAL A 157 -6.56 -9.68 -5.70
C VAL A 157 -5.27 -10.22 -6.33
N GLY A 158 -4.31 -10.62 -5.52
CA GLY A 158 -3.12 -11.34 -5.99
C GLY A 158 -3.44 -12.80 -6.27
N MET A 159 -2.98 -13.31 -7.41
CA MET A 159 -3.23 -14.69 -7.87
C MET A 159 -1.95 -15.25 -8.48
N ASP A 160 -1.64 -16.51 -8.21
CA ASP A 160 -0.44 -17.20 -8.71
C ASP A 160 -0.77 -18.40 -9.63
N SER A 161 -2.06 -18.64 -9.90
CA SER A 161 -2.49 -19.71 -10.80
C SER A 161 -3.73 -19.35 -11.60
N VAL A 162 -3.88 -19.97 -12.78
CA VAL A 162 -5.08 -19.84 -13.62
C VAL A 162 -6.34 -20.31 -12.90
N GLN A 163 -6.22 -21.31 -12.02
CA GLN A 163 -7.36 -21.81 -11.25
C GLN A 163 -7.88 -20.74 -10.28
N GLN A 164 -6.99 -20.07 -9.53
CA GLN A 164 -7.39 -18.95 -8.67
C GLN A 164 -8.06 -17.82 -9.44
N VAL A 165 -7.59 -17.52 -10.66
CA VAL A 165 -8.27 -16.53 -11.53
C VAL A 165 -9.71 -16.94 -11.79
N ARG A 166 -9.95 -18.21 -12.16
CA ARG A 166 -11.30 -18.72 -12.43
C ARG A 166 -12.16 -18.72 -11.17
N ASP A 167 -11.62 -19.18 -10.04
CA ASP A 167 -12.34 -19.25 -8.78
C ASP A 167 -12.73 -17.84 -8.28
N ASN A 168 -11.83 -16.87 -8.40
CA ASN A 168 -12.10 -15.49 -8.01
C ASN A 168 -13.11 -14.81 -8.93
N ILE A 169 -13.08 -15.08 -10.24
CA ILE A 169 -14.09 -14.59 -11.18
C ILE A 169 -15.46 -15.17 -10.82
N ALA A 170 -15.56 -16.49 -10.65
CA ALA A 170 -16.80 -17.15 -10.27
C ALA A 170 -17.35 -16.55 -8.97
N LEU A 171 -16.51 -16.42 -7.94
CA LEU A 171 -16.90 -15.81 -6.67
C LEU A 171 -17.39 -14.36 -6.82
N ALA A 172 -16.77 -13.56 -7.70
CA ALA A 172 -17.16 -12.17 -7.95
C ALA A 172 -18.45 -12.03 -8.77
N THR A 173 -18.84 -13.06 -9.55
CA THR A 173 -20.00 -13.01 -10.45
C THR A 173 -21.19 -13.83 -9.99
N ASP A 174 -20.98 -14.84 -9.15
CA ASP A 174 -22.03 -15.75 -8.71
C ASP A 174 -23.01 -15.07 -7.73
N THR A 175 -24.29 -15.45 -7.84
CA THR A 175 -25.35 -14.99 -6.94
C THR A 175 -26.22 -16.19 -6.50
N PRO A 176 -26.31 -16.51 -5.19
CA PRO A 176 -25.62 -15.87 -4.07
C PRO A 176 -24.12 -16.21 -4.05
N THR A 177 -23.28 -15.25 -3.63
CA THR A 177 -21.82 -15.42 -3.52
C THR A 177 -21.41 -16.49 -2.49
N LEU A 178 -22.14 -16.54 -1.37
CA LEU A 178 -21.95 -17.52 -0.29
C LEU A 178 -23.24 -18.29 -0.04
N THR A 179 -23.10 -19.56 0.34
CA THR A 179 -24.21 -20.35 0.89
C THR A 179 -24.61 -19.85 2.28
N ASP A 180 -25.82 -20.19 2.75
CA ASP A 180 -26.27 -19.83 4.10
C ASP A 180 -25.35 -20.36 5.21
N VAL A 181 -24.73 -21.53 5.00
CA VAL A 181 -23.78 -22.12 5.95
C VAL A 181 -22.49 -21.29 5.98
N GLU A 182 -21.96 -20.92 4.82
CA GLU A 182 -20.77 -20.08 4.70
C GLU A 182 -21.00 -18.70 5.30
N GLN A 183 -22.17 -18.10 5.06
CA GLN A 183 -22.55 -16.82 5.67
C GLN A 183 -22.56 -16.92 7.21
N ARG A 184 -23.19 -17.95 7.77
CA ARG A 184 -23.21 -18.15 9.23
C ARG A 184 -21.80 -18.38 9.82
N VAL A 185 -20.92 -19.06 9.08
CA VAL A 185 -19.53 -19.25 9.50
C VAL A 185 -18.76 -17.93 9.44
N ARG A 186 -18.91 -17.15 8.36
CA ARG A 186 -18.35 -15.79 8.21
C ARG A 186 -18.76 -14.91 9.40
N ASP A 187 -20.05 -14.81 9.68
CA ASP A 187 -20.56 -13.96 10.77
C ASP A 187 -20.03 -14.42 12.14
N ARG A 188 -19.84 -15.73 12.32
CA ARG A 188 -19.31 -16.28 13.57
C ARG A 188 -17.83 -15.97 13.74
N ILE A 189 -17.02 -16.06 12.68
CA ILE A 189 -15.58 -15.73 12.79
C ILE A 189 -15.36 -14.24 12.98
N MET A 190 -16.17 -13.38 12.34
CA MET A 190 -16.17 -11.93 12.56
C MET A 190 -16.34 -11.64 14.06
N ARG A 191 -17.47 -12.07 14.65
CA ARG A 191 -17.78 -11.80 16.06
C ARG A 191 -16.81 -12.41 17.05
N ARG A 192 -16.34 -13.64 16.77
CA ARG A 192 -15.53 -14.39 17.74
C ARG A 192 -14.05 -13.98 17.73
N TYR A 193 -13.50 -13.68 16.56
CA TYR A 193 -12.07 -13.49 16.38
C TYR A 193 -11.71 -12.07 15.93
N PHE A 194 -12.44 -11.48 14.98
CA PHE A 194 -12.01 -10.24 14.33
C PHE A 194 -12.54 -8.97 14.98
N ASP A 195 -13.77 -8.95 15.51
CA ASP A 195 -14.32 -7.77 16.23
C ASP A 195 -13.43 -7.38 17.42
N ARG A 196 -12.81 -8.39 18.06
CA ARG A 196 -11.87 -8.23 19.19
C ARG A 196 -10.52 -7.63 18.79
N LEU A 197 -10.19 -7.60 17.51
CA LEU A 197 -9.00 -6.94 17.02
C LEU A 197 -9.19 -5.42 16.95
N GLU A 198 -10.43 -4.92 16.96
CA GLU A 198 -10.73 -3.48 16.89
C GLU A 198 -10.02 -2.79 15.72
N ASN A 199 -9.97 -3.46 14.56
CA ASN A 199 -9.21 -3.02 13.38
C ASN A 199 -7.71 -2.78 13.65
N ALA A 200 -7.11 -3.59 14.51
CA ALA A 200 -5.67 -3.60 14.70
C ALA A 200 -4.95 -3.96 13.38
N GLY A 201 -4.34 -2.95 12.77
CA GLY A 201 -3.41 -3.09 11.67
C GLY A 201 -1.96 -3.24 12.13
N TRP A 202 -1.04 -2.98 11.21
CA TRP A 202 0.40 -2.92 11.45
C TRP A 202 0.96 -1.58 11.00
N GLY A 203 0.15 -0.53 11.18
CA GLY A 203 0.56 0.84 10.99
C GLY A 203 1.54 1.27 12.08
N GLY A 204 2.46 2.17 11.76
CA GLY A 204 3.46 2.66 12.71
C GLY A 204 4.45 1.61 13.24
N VAL A 205 4.59 0.45 12.58
CA VAL A 205 5.64 -0.53 12.91
C VAL A 205 7.00 0.15 12.83
N ASP A 206 7.86 -0.08 13.83
CA ASP A 206 9.26 0.33 13.77
C ASP A 206 9.95 -0.40 12.60
N VAL A 207 10.11 0.34 11.51
CA VAL A 207 10.69 -0.14 10.25
C VAL A 207 12.14 -0.60 10.48
N VAL A 208 12.89 0.04 11.37
CA VAL A 208 14.28 -0.36 11.69
C VAL A 208 14.29 -1.70 12.42
N ALA A 209 13.43 -1.87 13.44
CA ALA A 209 13.28 -3.14 14.13
C ALA A 209 12.77 -4.25 13.19
N TYR A 210 11.85 -3.92 12.30
CA TYR A 210 11.34 -4.83 11.27
C TYR A 210 12.46 -5.35 10.37
N TRP A 211 13.29 -4.47 9.82
CA TRP A 211 14.41 -4.88 8.96
C TRP A 211 15.46 -5.70 9.72
N LYS A 212 15.78 -5.33 10.96
CA LYS A 212 16.65 -6.13 11.83
C LYS A 212 16.10 -7.54 12.02
N ARG A 213 14.78 -7.68 12.21
CA ARG A 213 14.12 -8.99 12.34
C ARG A 213 14.24 -9.80 11.04
N LEU A 214 13.99 -9.21 9.88
CA LEU A 214 14.11 -9.92 8.60
C LEU A 214 15.52 -10.41 8.32
N LYS A 215 16.54 -9.60 8.67
CA LYS A 215 17.94 -10.03 8.58
C LYS A 215 18.24 -11.24 9.45
N LYS A 216 17.69 -11.29 10.68
CA LYS A 216 17.82 -12.45 11.58
C LYS A 216 17.13 -13.72 11.02
N LEU A 217 16.07 -13.56 10.23
CA LEU A 217 15.35 -14.67 9.59
C LEU A 217 16.01 -15.16 8.28
N GLY A 218 17.17 -14.62 7.89
CA GLY A 218 17.81 -14.96 6.62
C GLY A 218 17.08 -14.41 5.38
N LEU A 219 16.13 -13.50 5.57
CA LEU A 219 15.31 -12.91 4.50
C LEU A 219 15.90 -11.59 3.99
N THR A 220 17.22 -11.50 3.90
CA THR A 220 17.94 -10.27 3.55
C THR A 220 17.65 -9.76 2.14
N ALA A 221 17.31 -10.64 1.19
CA ALA A 221 16.90 -10.25 -0.16
C ALA A 221 15.65 -9.35 -0.19
N LEU A 222 14.78 -9.46 0.83
CA LEU A 222 13.64 -8.55 1.00
C LEU A 222 14.04 -7.19 1.59
N ALA A 223 15.22 -7.10 2.22
CA ALA A 223 15.74 -5.90 2.87
C ALA A 223 16.64 -5.03 1.98
N THR A 224 17.14 -5.57 0.86
CA THR A 224 18.26 -4.98 0.10
C THR A 224 17.90 -3.91 -0.93
N HIS A 225 16.66 -3.46 -1.05
CA HIS A 225 16.26 -2.53 -2.13
C HIS A 225 15.81 -1.12 -1.71
N LYS A 226 15.99 -0.69 -0.45
CA LYS A 226 15.58 0.68 -0.02
C LYS A 226 16.70 1.62 0.45
N HIS A 227 17.97 1.20 0.47
CA HIS A 227 19.09 2.12 0.79
C HIS A 227 19.45 3.09 -0.35
N SER A 228 18.81 3.02 -1.52
CA SER A 228 19.31 3.68 -2.73
C SER A 228 18.55 4.93 -3.23
N SER A 229 17.48 5.42 -2.61
CA SER A 229 16.71 6.54 -3.20
C SER A 229 16.80 7.89 -2.49
N VAL A 230 17.31 8.01 -1.26
CA VAL A 230 17.34 9.31 -0.56
C VAL A 230 18.72 9.67 -0.01
N GLU A 231 19.47 8.74 0.55
CA GLU A 231 20.83 9.02 1.05
C GLU A 231 21.85 9.18 -0.09
N SER A 232 21.61 8.56 -1.26
CA SER A 232 22.50 8.70 -2.43
C SER A 232 22.43 10.08 -3.08
N LEU A 233 21.33 10.83 -2.93
CA LEU A 233 21.21 12.18 -3.48
C LEU A 233 21.75 13.24 -2.51
N ALA A 234 21.55 13.05 -1.20
CA ALA A 234 22.13 13.91 -0.18
C ALA A 234 23.67 13.82 -0.13
N SER A 235 24.25 12.64 -0.36
CA SER A 235 25.71 12.48 -0.45
C SER A 235 26.29 13.08 -1.74
N THR A 236 25.54 13.02 -2.84
CA THR A 236 25.99 13.57 -4.14
C THR A 236 25.90 15.11 -4.14
N LEU A 237 24.89 15.70 -3.49
CA LEU A 237 24.74 17.17 -3.40
C LEU A 237 25.74 17.82 -2.43
N ASN A 238 26.07 17.17 -1.31
CA ASN A 238 27.12 17.65 -0.40
C ASN A 238 28.53 17.52 -1.01
N GLY A 239 28.77 16.51 -1.87
CA GLY A 239 30.03 16.36 -2.61
C GLY A 239 30.26 17.47 -3.65
N LEU A 240 29.21 17.85 -4.39
CA LEU A 240 29.26 18.94 -5.39
C LEU A 240 29.42 20.33 -4.75
N SER A 241 28.81 20.57 -3.57
CA SER A 241 29.00 21.83 -2.83
C SER A 241 30.43 22.02 -2.31
N MET A 242 31.12 20.95 -1.91
CA MET A 242 32.50 21.06 -1.41
C MET A 242 33.53 21.25 -2.53
N GLN A 243 33.29 20.67 -3.72
CA GLN A 243 34.19 20.84 -4.87
C GLN A 243 34.13 22.25 -5.48
N LEU A 244 32.97 22.92 -5.43
CA LEU A 244 32.83 24.30 -5.89
C LEU A 244 33.43 25.34 -4.93
N SER A 245 33.57 25.03 -3.64
CA SER A 245 34.27 25.91 -2.68
C SER A 245 35.80 25.81 -2.75
N LEU A 246 36.34 24.70 -3.25
CA LEU A 246 37.79 24.46 -3.35
C LEU A 246 38.41 24.93 -4.67
N SER A 247 37.59 25.21 -5.71
CA SER A 247 38.09 25.65 -7.02
C SER A 247 38.19 27.17 -7.19
N ASN A 248 37.88 27.97 -6.17
CA ASN A 248 37.83 29.44 -6.27
C ASN A 248 38.88 30.19 -5.40
N SER A 249 39.85 29.48 -4.79
CA SER A 249 40.89 30.11 -3.97
C SER A 249 42.30 30.15 -4.58
N ASP A 250 42.53 29.58 -5.78
CA ASP A 250 43.86 29.62 -6.42
C ASP A 250 43.83 30.32 -7.79
N SER A 251 43.69 31.65 -7.78
CA SER A 251 44.23 32.49 -8.85
C SER A 251 44.32 33.95 -8.43
N ARG A 252 45.44 34.35 -7.82
CA ARG A 252 46.03 35.70 -7.88
C ARG A 252 47.26 35.77 -6.97
N THR A 253 48.46 35.74 -7.56
CA THR A 253 49.44 36.86 -7.58
C THR A 253 50.86 36.34 -7.82
N THR A 254 51.40 36.58 -9.01
CA THR A 254 52.85 36.73 -9.20
C THR A 254 53.07 38.12 -9.79
N LYS A 255 53.50 39.05 -8.93
CA LYS A 255 54.01 40.37 -9.32
C LYS A 255 55.52 40.27 -9.58
N THR A 256 55.88 40.84 -10.72
CA THR A 256 57.19 41.24 -11.21
C THR A 256 58.09 41.90 -10.15
N ARG A 257 59.40 41.62 -10.20
CA ARG A 257 60.48 42.62 -10.07
C ARG A 257 61.83 42.05 -10.57
N HIS A 258 62.38 42.69 -11.60
CA HIS A 258 63.81 42.72 -11.86
C HIS A 258 64.48 43.59 -10.78
N LEU A 259 65.69 43.17 -10.35
CA LEU A 259 66.73 43.88 -9.59
C LEU A 259 66.26 44.85 -8.48
#